data_AF-A0A3A1VG17-F1
#
_entry.id   AF-A0A3A1VG17-F1
#
_cell.length_a   1.000
_cell.length_b   1.000
_cell.length_c   1.000
_cell.angle_alpha   90.00
_cell.angle_beta   90.00
_cell.angle_gamma   90.00
#
_symmetry.space_group_name_H-M   'P 1'
#
loop_
_entity.id
_entity.type
_entity.pdbx_description
1 polymer ?
#
loop_
_entity_poly.entity_id
_entity_poly.type
_entity_poly.pdbx_seq_one_letter_code
_entity_poly.pdbx_strand_id
1 'polypeptide(L)'
;MKRTLIGSVAFLSGILIALAILISAAQYVPEINTWRGSKLWFAIFGAIDMESEQSLFLGVPFTAGLLLIVLGSIILAIEYFKKD
;
A
#
# COMPACT_ATOMS: atom_id res chain seq x y z
N MET A 1 20.73 16.60 1.78
CA MET A 1 20.53 16.04 3.15
C MET A 1 19.10 16.15 3.68
N LYS A 2 18.52 17.36 3.87
CA LYS A 2 17.12 17.48 4.37
C LYS A 2 16.11 16.77 3.43
N ARG A 3 16.31 16.90 2.12
CA ARG A 3 15.49 16.24 1.09
C ARG A 3 15.65 14.73 1.10
N THR A 4 16.87 14.22 1.28
CA THR A 4 17.14 12.80 1.48
C THR A 4 16.35 12.24 2.64
N LEU A 5 16.33 12.93 3.79
CA LEU A 5 15.59 12.49 4.97
C LEU A 5 14.08 12.46 4.72
N ILE A 6 13.52 13.49 4.08
CA ILE A 6 12.09 13.55 3.71
C ILE A 6 11.74 12.39 2.74
N GLY A 7 12.54 12.18 1.70
CA GLY A 7 12.34 11.11 0.73
C GLY A 7 12.39 9.72 1.38
N SER A 8 13.38 9.48 2.24
CA SER A 8 13.52 8.23 2.97
C SER A 8 12.36 7.96 3.92
N VAL A 9 11.91 8.97 4.67
CA VAL A 9 10.77 8.83 5.59
C VAL A 9 9.48 8.56 4.83
N ALA A 10 9.23 9.27 3.72
CA ALA A 10 8.05 9.04 2.89
C ALA A 10 8.06 7.63 2.28
N PHE A 11 9.19 7.21 1.71
CA PHE A 11 9.37 5.89 1.11
C PHE A 11 9.18 4.77 2.14
N LEU A 12 9.86 4.83 3.29
CA LEU A 12 9.75 3.82 4.34
C LEU A 12 8.34 3.78 4.93
N SER A 13 7.70 4.93 5.15
CA SER A 13 6.31 4.97 5.62
C SER A 13 5.37 4.30 4.64
N GLY A 14 5.53 4.58 3.33
CA GLY A 14 4.74 3.94 2.29
C GLY A 14 4.92 2.42 2.25
N ILE A 15 6.16 1.94 2.39
CA ILE A 15 6.46 0.49 2.48
C ILE A 15 5.78 -0.13 3.69
N LEU A 16 5.91 0.49 4.87
CA LEU A 16 5.33 -0.05 6.10
C LEU A 16 3.81 -0.15 6.00
N ILE A 17 3.15 0.87 5.43
CA ILE A 17 1.70 0.84 5.19
C ILE A 17 1.35 -0.31 4.24
N ALA A 18 2.02 -0.40 3.09
CA ALA A 18 1.73 -1.43 2.09
C ALA A 18 1.95 -2.85 2.64
N LEU A 19 3.05 -3.09 3.35
CA LEU A 19 3.37 -4.39 3.95
C LEU A 19 2.40 -4.76 5.07
N ALA A 20 2.05 -3.81 5.95
CA ALA A 20 1.08 -4.05 7.01
C ALA A 20 -0.26 -4.51 6.42
N ILE A 21 -0.74 -3.81 5.38
CA ILE A 21 -2.00 -4.15 4.72
C ILE A 21 -1.91 -5.51 4.01
N LEU A 22 -0.80 -5.81 3.32
CA LEU A 22 -0.61 -7.12 2.68
C LEU A 22 -0.62 -8.26 3.70
N ILE A 23 0.04 -8.08 4.84
CA ILE A 23 0.06 -9.08 5.92
C ILE A 23 -1.35 -9.25 6.51
N SER A 24 -2.03 -8.15 6.85
CA SER A 24 -3.41 -8.21 7.38
C SER A 24 -4.36 -8.87 6.39
N ALA A 25 -4.28 -8.54 5.10
CA ALA A 25 -5.09 -9.18 4.07
C ALA A 25 -4.78 -10.67 3.95
N ALA A 26 -3.51 -11.07 3.95
CA ALA A 26 -3.11 -12.47 3.87
C ALA A 26 -3.61 -13.28 5.08
N GLN A 27 -3.61 -12.69 6.28
CA GLN A 27 -4.16 -13.31 7.48
C GLN A 27 -5.68 -13.42 7.46
N TYR A 28 -6.37 -12.49 6.80
CA TYR A 28 -7.83 -12.45 6.72
C TYR A 28 -8.39 -13.34 5.59
N VAL A 29 -7.61 -13.62 4.55
CA VAL A 29 -8.00 -14.46 3.40
C VAL A 29 -8.67 -15.80 3.78
N PRO A 30 -8.25 -16.55 4.81
CA PRO A 30 -8.91 -17.79 5.22
C PRO A 30 -10.37 -17.61 5.70
N GLU A 31 -10.72 -16.43 6.22
CA GLU A 31 -12.05 -16.12 6.77
C GLU A 31 -13.08 -15.77 5.67
N ILE A 32 -12.61 -15.45 4.47
CA ILE A 32 -13.44 -15.06 3.32
C ILE A 32 -14.01 -16.31 2.65
N ASN A 33 -15.34 -16.40 2.59
CA ASN A 33 -16.05 -17.55 2.01
C ASN A 33 -16.54 -17.28 0.58
N THR A 34 -16.79 -16.02 0.23
CA THR A 34 -17.19 -15.58 -1.11
C THR A 34 -16.28 -14.43 -1.55
N TRP A 35 -15.74 -14.53 -2.76
CA TRP A 35 -14.88 -13.49 -3.32
C TRP A 35 -15.02 -13.40 -4.83
N ARG A 36 -14.56 -12.29 -5.39
CA ARG A 36 -14.46 -12.10 -6.84
C ARG A 36 -13.01 -11.81 -7.24
N GLY A 37 -12.53 -12.47 -8.28
CA GLY A 37 -11.16 -12.32 -8.76
C GLY A 37 -10.13 -12.92 -7.80
N SER A 38 -9.03 -12.20 -7.57
CA SER A 38 -8.00 -12.64 -6.62
C SER A 38 -8.46 -12.43 -5.19
N LYS A 39 -8.41 -13.50 -4.40
CA LYS A 39 -8.87 -13.50 -3.01
C LYS A 39 -8.12 -12.48 -2.14
N LEU A 40 -6.82 -12.28 -2.37
CA LEU A 40 -6.02 -11.27 -1.65
C LEU A 40 -6.42 -9.84 -2.05
N TRP A 41 -6.62 -9.60 -3.34
CA TRP A 41 -7.04 -8.26 -3.81
C TRP A 41 -8.46 -7.93 -3.38
N PHE A 42 -9.35 -8.92 -3.37
CA PHE A 42 -10.68 -8.80 -2.80
C PHE A 42 -10.62 -8.49 -1.29
N ALA A 43 -9.76 -9.14 -0.53
CA ALA A 43 -9.59 -8.83 0.90
C ALA A 43 -9.18 -7.36 1.15
N ILE A 44 -8.41 -6.75 0.25
CA ILE A 44 -7.94 -5.36 0.36
C ILE A 44 -8.98 -4.36 -0.15
N PHE A 45 -9.54 -4.60 -1.34
CA PHE A 45 -10.34 -3.61 -2.08
C PHE A 45 -11.84 -3.89 -2.07
N GLY A 46 -12.26 -5.12 -1.75
CA GLY A 46 -13.64 -5.58 -1.90
C GLY A 46 -14.08 -5.67 -3.37
N ALA A 47 -15.39 -5.82 -3.57
CA ALA A 47 -16.04 -5.70 -4.87
C ALA A 47 -17.30 -4.84 -4.73
N ILE A 48 -17.57 -3.98 -5.71
CA ILE A 48 -18.67 -3.00 -5.67
C ILE A 48 -20.04 -3.68 -5.61
N ASP A 49 -20.16 -4.87 -6.20
CA ASP A 49 -21.39 -5.63 -6.32
C ASP A 49 -21.55 -6.74 -5.27
N MET A 50 -20.62 -6.83 -4.31
CA MET A 50 -20.67 -7.80 -3.22
C MET A 50 -20.82 -7.10 -1.89
N GLU A 51 -21.39 -7.82 -0.91
CA GLU A 51 -21.45 -7.33 0.45
C GLU A 51 -20.06 -7.01 0.96
N SER A 52 -19.98 -5.84 1.57
CA SER A 52 -18.74 -5.26 2.05
C SER A 52 -18.09 -6.10 3.14
N GLU A 53 -18.91 -6.81 3.92
CA GLU A 53 -18.55 -7.45 5.18
C GLU A 53 -17.44 -8.50 5.10
N GLN A 54 -17.09 -8.99 3.90
CA GLN A 54 -16.01 -9.96 3.70
C GLN A 54 -14.70 -9.35 3.17
N SER A 55 -14.54 -8.03 3.22
CA SER A 55 -13.29 -7.33 2.88
C SER A 55 -12.89 -6.31 3.95
N LEU A 56 -11.59 -5.98 4.01
CA LEU A 56 -11.04 -5.07 5.01
C LEU A 56 -11.19 -3.58 4.64
N PHE A 57 -11.63 -3.25 3.42
CA PHE A 57 -11.70 -1.86 2.90
C PHE A 57 -10.41 -1.05 3.00
N LEU A 58 -9.26 -1.72 2.94
CA LEU A 58 -7.95 -1.09 3.05
C LEU A 58 -7.42 -0.58 1.70
N GLY A 59 -8.24 -0.57 0.64
CA GLY A 59 -7.85 -0.11 -0.69
C GLY A 59 -7.36 1.33 -0.73
N VAL A 60 -8.03 2.25 -0.03
CA VAL A 60 -7.62 3.66 0.08
C VAL A 60 -6.26 3.81 0.79
N PRO A 61 -6.07 3.29 2.03
CA PRO A 61 -4.79 3.40 2.70
C PRO A 61 -3.67 2.63 1.96
N PHE A 62 -3.98 1.52 1.28
CA PHE A 62 -3.00 0.81 0.44
C PHE A 62 -2.52 1.66 -0.72
N THR A 63 -3.45 2.31 -1.43
CA THR A 63 -3.14 3.21 -2.55
C THR A 63 -2.34 4.42 -2.07
N ALA A 64 -2.70 5.00 -0.92
CA ALA A 64 -1.93 6.08 -0.31
C ALA A 64 -0.50 5.64 0.05
N GLY A 65 -0.32 4.43 0.59
CA GLY A 65 0.99 3.84 0.84
C GLY A 65 1.83 3.73 -0.43
N LEU A 66 1.27 3.22 -1.53
CA LEU A 66 1.95 3.14 -2.83
C LEU A 66 2.35 4.53 -3.37
N LEU A 67 1.49 5.54 -3.23
CA LEU A 67 1.81 6.91 -3.63
C LEU A 67 2.99 7.47 -2.83
N LEU A 68 3.07 7.20 -1.52
CA LEU A 68 4.21 7.59 -0.70
C LEU A 68 5.51 6.91 -1.14
N ILE A 69 5.45 5.63 -1.52
CA ILE A 69 6.61 4.91 -2.07
C ILE A 69 7.09 5.61 -3.35
N VAL A 70 6.17 5.91 -4.28
CA VAL A 70 6.52 6.54 -5.57
C VAL A 70 7.10 7.94 -5.34
N LEU A 71 6.44 8.78 -4.55
CA LEU A 71 6.91 10.14 -4.27
C LEU A 71 8.24 10.15 -3.51
N GLY A 72 8.39 9.30 -2.50
CA GLY A 72 9.65 9.13 -1.76
C GLY A 72 10.79 8.69 -2.68
N SER A 73 10.52 7.73 -3.57
CA SER A 73 11.49 7.25 -4.56
C SER A 73 11.91 8.35 -5.53
N ILE A 74 10.97 9.17 -6.02
CA ILE A 74 11.26 10.30 -6.90
C ILE A 74 12.17 11.31 -6.20
N ILE A 75 11.87 11.67 -4.95
CA ILE A 75 12.71 12.62 -4.18
C ILE A 75 14.13 12.07 -4.00
N LEU A 76 14.25 10.80 -3.64
CA LEU A 76 15.55 10.13 -3.46
C LEU A 76 16.34 10.04 -4.76
N ALA A 77 15.68 9.67 -5.87
CA ALA A 77 16.31 9.60 -7.19
C ALA A 77 16.82 10.97 -7.64
N ILE A 78 16.01 12.02 -7.49
CA ILE A 78 16.42 13.40 -7.83
C ILE A 78 17.64 13.81 -7.00
N GLU A 79 17.63 13.59 -5.68
CA GLU A 79 18.78 13.93 -4.83
C GLU A 79 20.03 13.10 -5.19
N TYR A 80 19.86 11.84 -5.61
CA TYR A 80 20.96 10.97 -6.00
C TYR A 80 21.63 11.41 -7.32
N PHE A 81 20.83 11.74 -8.34
CA PHE A 81 21.34 12.11 -9.67
C PHE A 81 21.72 13.58 -9.80
N LYS A 82 21.08 14.47 -9.03
CA LYS A 82 21.36 15.91 -9.04
C LYS A 82 22.52 16.28 -8.11
N LYS A 83 23.50 15.39 -8.00
CA LYS A 83 24.68 15.55 -7.16
C LYS A 83 25.67 16.48 -7.86
N ASP A 84 25.31 17.76 -7.90
CA ASP A 84 26.21 18.91 -8.06
C ASP A 84 26.57 19.46 -6.67
#